data_AF-A0A821LKR8-F1
#
_entry.id   AF-A0A821LKR8-F1
#
_cell.length_a   1.000
_cell.length_b   1.000
_cell.length_c   1.000
_cell.angle_alpha   90.00
_cell.angle_beta   90.00
_cell.angle_gamma   90.00
#
_symmetry.space_group_name_H-M   'P 1'
#
loop_
_entity.id
_entity.type
_entity.pdbx_description
1 polymer ?
#
loop_
_entity_poly.entity_id
_entity_poly.type
_entity_poly.pdbx_seq_one_letter_code
_entity_poly.pdbx_strand_id
1 'polypeptide(L)'
;GNVVFLALESKDFANHYVRQPLNLELQSTGLITLSGFLLFCGIIFTISTTLIALFKHEIDETYISNEPHFGLIETYQVLIKVLRLPSVRSMAVILLTIKIGFCAVDSMTGIELLERGVTKDSLALLAIPLTPLEILLPFFISKYTTGTKPLNVFARSHPFRLFLGVIMALFVYFTPSFQNYNKTFPWYYYTLAIMIFSIQQVFVYSMFVSQMAFFAQVSDPKIGGTYMTLLNTLTNLGSSWVSTAVLYSADFLTWKKCTLSDDRCRTSAEEKNCALLGGICR
;
A
#
# COMPACT_ATOMS: atom_id res chain seq x y z
N GLY A 1 -8.50 -1.28 3.50
CA GLY A 1 -8.96 -2.67 3.75
C GLY A 1 -8.39 -3.24 5.03
N ASN A 2 -7.08 -3.50 5.09
CA ASN A 2 -6.46 -4.24 6.20
C ASN A 2 -6.43 -3.49 7.54
N VAL A 3 -6.45 -2.16 7.54
CA VAL A 3 -6.31 -1.40 8.80
C VAL A 3 -7.56 -1.41 9.66
N VAL A 4 -8.75 -1.42 9.04
CA VAL A 4 -10.02 -1.61 9.76
C VAL A 4 -10.06 -2.99 10.39
N PHE A 5 -9.60 -4.01 9.67
CA PHE A 5 -9.47 -5.36 10.22
C PHE A 5 -8.45 -5.41 11.38
N LEU A 6 -7.26 -4.82 11.22
CA LEU A 6 -6.25 -4.72 12.29
C LEU A 6 -6.77 -4.00 13.54
N ALA A 7 -7.57 -2.94 13.37
CA ALA A 7 -8.21 -2.24 14.47
C ALA A 7 -9.22 -3.14 15.21
N LEU A 8 -10.06 -3.86 14.47
CA LEU A 8 -11.08 -4.76 15.04
C LEU A 8 -10.50 -6.03 15.66
N GLU A 9 -9.31 -6.46 15.21
CA GLU A 9 -8.58 -7.61 15.77
C GLU A 9 -7.80 -7.26 17.04
N SER A 10 -7.39 -6.00 17.19
CA SER A 10 -6.71 -5.54 18.41
C SER A 10 -7.63 -5.55 19.63
N LYS A 11 -7.21 -6.31 20.66
CA LYS A 11 -7.87 -6.33 21.97
C LYS A 11 -7.91 -4.95 22.63
N ASP A 12 -6.84 -4.16 22.46
CA ASP A 12 -6.64 -2.91 23.17
C ASP A 12 -7.52 -1.82 22.54
N PHE A 13 -7.61 -1.81 21.20
CA PHE A 13 -8.58 -0.98 20.48
C PHE A 13 -10.02 -1.36 20.83
N ALA A 14 -10.37 -2.65 20.76
CA ALA A 14 -11.72 -3.13 21.07
C ALA A 14 -12.14 -2.80 22.51
N ASN A 15 -11.25 -3.01 23.48
CA ASN A 15 -11.55 -2.73 24.88
C ASN A 15 -11.69 -1.24 25.16
N HIS A 16 -10.79 -0.40 24.63
CA HIS A 16 -10.76 1.03 24.94
C HIS A 16 -11.80 1.84 24.16
N TYR A 17 -11.99 1.56 22.87
CA TYR A 17 -12.84 2.37 21.98
C TYR A 17 -14.23 1.80 21.74
N VAL A 18 -14.48 0.54 22.07
CA VAL A 18 -15.80 -0.09 21.87
C VAL A 18 -16.37 -0.59 23.19
N ARG A 19 -15.70 -1.50 23.90
CA ARG A 19 -16.27 -2.15 25.09
C ARG A 19 -16.41 -1.21 26.29
N GLN A 20 -15.41 -0.39 26.59
CA GLN A 20 -15.46 0.62 27.66
C GLN A 20 -16.59 1.66 27.47
N PRO A 21 -16.74 2.34 26.31
CA PRO A 21 -17.83 3.30 26.13
C PRO A 21 -19.22 2.66 26.08
N LEU A 22 -19.33 1.35 25.78
CA LEU A 22 -20.58 0.58 25.79
C LEU A 22 -20.85 -0.16 27.11
N ASN A 23 -20.02 0.01 28.16
CA ASN A 23 -20.11 -0.71 29.44
C ASN A 23 -20.14 -2.25 29.29
N LEU A 24 -19.37 -2.80 28.35
CA LEU A 24 -19.22 -4.24 28.13
C LEU A 24 -17.98 -4.78 28.88
N GLU A 25 -18.00 -6.06 29.25
CA GLU A 25 -16.86 -6.72 29.91
C GLU A 25 -15.61 -6.73 29.02
N LEU A 26 -14.44 -6.41 29.60
CA LEU A 26 -13.18 -6.48 28.90
C LEU A 26 -12.84 -7.93 28.56
N GLN A 27 -12.44 -8.16 27.32
CA GLN A 27 -12.03 -9.49 26.86
C GLN A 27 -10.57 -9.48 26.41
N SER A 28 -9.95 -10.65 26.45
CA SER A 28 -8.57 -10.87 26.00
C SER A 28 -8.41 -10.88 24.48
N THR A 29 -9.53 -10.96 23.74
CA THR A 29 -9.58 -10.99 22.27
C THR A 29 -10.14 -9.69 21.69
N GLY A 30 -9.76 -9.37 20.45
CA GLY A 30 -10.42 -8.31 19.67
C GLY A 30 -11.92 -8.58 19.44
N LEU A 31 -12.58 -7.67 18.73
CA LEU A 31 -13.99 -7.83 18.31
C LEU A 31 -14.15 -8.94 17.27
N ILE A 32 -13.15 -9.11 16.40
CA ILE A 32 -13.17 -10.10 15.32
C ILE A 32 -11.83 -10.84 15.33
N THR A 33 -11.87 -12.17 15.21
CA THR A 33 -10.67 -12.99 15.03
C THR A 33 -10.33 -13.13 13.54
N LEU A 34 -9.06 -13.34 13.22
CA LEU A 34 -8.63 -13.59 11.83
C LEU A 34 -9.40 -14.75 11.19
N SER A 35 -9.54 -15.87 11.91
CA SER A 35 -10.28 -17.03 11.42
C SER A 35 -11.76 -16.72 11.17
N GLY A 36 -12.40 -15.96 12.08
CA GLY A 36 -13.79 -15.54 11.91
C GLY A 36 -13.99 -14.60 10.73
N PHE A 37 -13.07 -13.64 10.53
CA PHE A 37 -13.08 -12.73 9.39
C PHE A 37 -12.91 -13.47 8.05
N LEU A 38 -11.94 -14.39 7.96
CA LEU A 38 -11.70 -15.18 6.76
C LEU A 38 -12.90 -16.06 6.40
N LEU A 39 -13.54 -16.68 7.40
CA LEU A 39 -14.74 -17.49 7.19
C LEU A 39 -15.92 -16.62 6.68
N PHE A 40 -16.13 -15.46 7.30
CA PHE A 40 -17.15 -14.50 6.87
C PHE A 40 -16.93 -14.03 5.42
N CYS A 41 -15.71 -13.61 5.07
CA CYS A 41 -15.36 -13.22 3.71
C CYS A 41 -15.54 -14.38 2.72
N GLY A 42 -15.14 -15.60 3.10
CA GLY A 42 -15.30 -16.80 2.27
C GLY A 42 -16.76 -17.10 1.94
N ILE A 43 -17.67 -16.97 2.91
CA ILE A 43 -19.11 -17.12 2.70
C ILE A 43 -19.64 -16.06 1.72
N ILE A 44 -19.27 -14.79 1.92
CA ILE A 44 -19.68 -13.69 1.02
C ILE A 44 -19.18 -13.94 -0.41
N PHE A 45 -17.92 -14.34 -0.59
CA PHE A 45 -17.36 -14.65 -1.91
C PHE A 45 -18.08 -15.82 -2.57
N THR A 46 -18.39 -16.87 -1.81
CA THR A 46 -19.12 -18.04 -2.34
C THR A 46 -20.52 -17.67 -2.80
N ILE A 47 -21.26 -16.93 -1.97
CA ILE A 47 -22.62 -16.48 -2.31
C ILE A 47 -22.58 -15.56 -3.53
N SER A 48 -21.75 -14.52 -3.52
CA SER A 48 -21.67 -13.56 -4.62
C SER A 48 -21.25 -14.22 -5.94
N THR A 49 -20.26 -15.11 -5.93
CA THR A 49 -19.82 -15.84 -7.13
C THR A 49 -20.92 -16.76 -7.64
N THR A 50 -21.64 -17.45 -6.75
CA THR A 50 -22.77 -18.32 -7.14
C THR A 50 -23.91 -17.50 -7.74
N LEU A 51 -24.25 -16.35 -7.16
CA LEU A 51 -25.25 -15.44 -7.70
C LEU A 51 -24.86 -14.93 -9.09
N ILE A 52 -23.61 -14.51 -9.28
CA ILE A 52 -23.12 -14.07 -10.60
C ILE A 52 -23.19 -15.24 -11.59
N ALA A 53 -22.72 -16.44 -11.22
CA ALA A 53 -22.74 -17.60 -12.09
C ALA A 53 -24.15 -18.04 -12.52
N LEU A 54 -25.15 -17.92 -11.63
CA LEU A 54 -26.53 -18.32 -11.93
C LEU A 54 -27.33 -17.23 -12.65
N PHE A 55 -27.15 -15.96 -12.29
CA PHE A 55 -28.00 -14.87 -12.77
C PHE A 55 -27.37 -14.06 -13.91
N LYS A 56 -26.04 -13.93 -13.94
CA LYS A 56 -25.36 -13.19 -15.00
C LYS A 56 -25.09 -14.13 -16.17
N HIS A 57 -26.03 -14.14 -17.10
CA HIS A 57 -25.79 -14.74 -18.41
C HIS A 57 -24.93 -13.78 -19.24
N GLU A 58 -23.90 -14.32 -19.88
CA GLU A 58 -23.14 -13.59 -20.88
C GLU A 58 -24.05 -13.35 -22.09
N ILE A 59 -23.94 -12.17 -22.68
CA ILE A 59 -24.67 -11.87 -23.91
C ILE A 59 -23.90 -12.57 -25.02
N ASP A 60 -24.57 -13.40 -25.84
CA ASP A 60 -23.97 -13.93 -27.06
C ASP A 60 -23.64 -12.76 -28.00
N GLU A 61 -22.37 -12.36 -28.02
CA GLU A 61 -21.86 -11.18 -28.74
C GLU A 61 -21.80 -11.37 -30.26
N THR A 62 -22.26 -12.51 -30.79
CA THR A 62 -22.41 -12.73 -32.24
C THR A 62 -23.34 -11.72 -32.92
N TYR A 63 -24.11 -10.94 -32.15
CA TYR A 63 -25.03 -9.91 -32.65
C TYR A 63 -24.48 -8.47 -32.63
N ILE A 64 -23.33 -8.18 -31.99
CA ILE A 64 -22.84 -6.79 -31.81
C ILE A 64 -21.51 -6.56 -32.55
N SER A 65 -21.63 -6.28 -33.85
CA SER A 65 -20.73 -5.46 -34.69
C SER A 65 -19.22 -5.74 -34.73
N ASN A 66 -18.69 -6.19 -35.88
CA ASN A 66 -17.39 -5.88 -36.51
C ASN A 66 -16.07 -5.87 -35.69
N GLU A 67 -16.08 -6.30 -34.42
CA GLU A 67 -14.90 -6.47 -33.58
C GLU A 67 -14.26 -7.84 -33.88
N PRO A 68 -12.95 -7.91 -34.17
CA PRO A 68 -12.29 -9.17 -34.46
C PRO A 68 -12.26 -10.05 -33.20
N HIS A 69 -12.94 -11.19 -33.23
CA HIS A 69 -12.83 -12.21 -32.19
C HIS A 69 -11.45 -12.86 -32.26
N PHE A 70 -10.59 -12.53 -31.30
CA PHE A 70 -9.32 -13.22 -31.15
C PHE A 70 -9.51 -14.51 -30.37
N GLY A 71 -9.10 -15.64 -30.96
CA GLY A 71 -8.95 -16.88 -30.20
C GLY A 71 -7.93 -16.71 -29.06
N LEU A 72 -7.89 -17.66 -28.10
CA LEU A 72 -6.92 -17.66 -26.99
C LEU A 72 -5.48 -17.48 -27.50
N ILE A 73 -5.08 -18.28 -28.49
CA ILE A 73 -3.74 -18.24 -29.07
C ILE A 73 -3.48 -16.90 -29.77
N GLU A 74 -4.46 -16.39 -30.50
CA GLU A 74 -4.34 -15.12 -31.23
C GLU A 74 -4.19 -13.94 -30.27
N THR A 75 -4.93 -13.95 -29.15
CA THR A 75 -4.80 -12.97 -28.07
C THR A 75 -3.36 -12.94 -27.51
N TYR A 76 -2.75 -14.11 -27.26
CA TYR A 76 -1.36 -14.18 -26.83
C TYR A 76 -0.38 -13.66 -27.89
N GLN A 77 -0.62 -13.97 -29.18
CA GLN A 77 0.20 -13.44 -30.27
C GLN A 77 0.11 -11.92 -30.36
N VAL A 78 -1.09 -11.34 -30.20
CA VAL A 78 -1.31 -9.90 -30.16
C VAL A 78 -0.61 -9.27 -28.95
N LEU A 79 -0.70 -9.89 -27.77
CA LEU A 79 0.01 -9.43 -26.57
C LEU A 79 1.53 -9.36 -26.78
N ILE A 80 2.11 -10.39 -27.41
CA ILE A 80 3.54 -10.41 -27.75
C ILE A 80 3.88 -9.29 -28.74
N LYS A 81 3.01 -9.00 -29.72
CA LYS A 81 3.19 -7.87 -30.64
C LYS A 81 3.14 -6.53 -29.90
N VAL A 82 2.20 -6.34 -28.97
CA VAL A 82 2.10 -5.14 -28.13
C VAL A 82 3.38 -4.95 -27.30
N LEU A 83 3.89 -6.00 -26.66
CA LEU A 83 5.17 -5.97 -25.92
C LEU A 83 6.39 -5.67 -26.80
N ARG A 84 6.30 -5.89 -28.11
CA ARG A 84 7.37 -5.54 -29.06
C ARG A 84 7.35 -4.08 -29.48
N LEU A 85 6.28 -3.33 -29.23
CA LEU A 85 6.20 -1.91 -29.54
C LEU A 85 7.23 -1.12 -28.72
N PRO A 86 8.02 -0.22 -29.34
CA PRO A 86 9.10 0.49 -28.64
C PRO A 86 8.57 1.39 -27.50
N SER A 87 7.40 2.00 -27.70
CA SER A 87 6.73 2.81 -26.67
C SER A 87 6.32 1.96 -25.46
N VAL A 88 5.84 0.73 -25.68
CA VAL A 88 5.44 -0.20 -24.61
C VAL A 88 6.65 -0.70 -23.86
N ARG A 89 7.75 -1.01 -24.54
CA ARG A 89 9.02 -1.39 -23.90
C ARG A 89 9.55 -0.27 -23.00
N SER A 90 9.55 0.96 -23.51
CA SER A 90 9.98 2.13 -22.74
C SER A 90 9.10 2.34 -21.52
N MET A 91 7.78 2.22 -21.68
CA MET A 91 6.84 2.29 -20.57
C MET A 91 7.04 1.15 -19.57
N ALA A 92 7.28 -0.08 -20.03
CA ALA A 92 7.52 -1.23 -19.15
C ALA A 92 8.75 -1.01 -18.26
N VAL A 93 9.85 -0.52 -18.82
CA VAL A 93 11.06 -0.18 -18.04
C VAL A 93 10.74 0.91 -17.00
N ILE A 94 10.00 1.95 -17.38
CA ILE A 94 9.58 3.01 -16.45
C ILE A 94 8.72 2.40 -15.33
N LEU A 95 7.67 1.65 -15.64
CA LEU A 95 6.76 1.06 -14.63
C LEU A 95 7.49 0.11 -13.67
N LEU A 96 8.50 -0.61 -14.16
CA LEU A 96 9.30 -1.52 -13.34
C LEU A 96 10.30 -0.80 -12.42
N THR A 97 10.72 0.43 -12.73
CA THR A 97 11.82 1.12 -12.03
C THR A 97 11.40 2.39 -11.29
N ILE A 98 10.33 3.06 -11.71
CA ILE A 98 9.92 4.38 -11.20
C ILE A 98 9.61 4.39 -9.70
N LYS A 99 9.25 3.23 -9.12
CA LYS A 99 8.91 3.10 -7.70
C LYS A 99 10.13 3.01 -6.77
N ILE A 100 11.33 2.80 -7.30
CA ILE A 100 12.56 2.63 -6.49
C ILE A 100 12.77 3.82 -5.54
N GLY A 101 12.54 5.05 -6.00
CA GLY A 101 12.83 6.26 -5.23
C GLY A 101 11.98 6.51 -3.99
N PHE A 102 10.81 5.87 -3.87
CA PHE A 102 9.90 6.05 -2.72
C PHE A 102 9.46 4.73 -2.07
N CYS A 103 9.93 3.59 -2.58
CA CYS A 103 9.55 2.27 -2.09
C CYS A 103 9.95 2.02 -0.64
N ALA A 104 11.12 2.51 -0.20
CA ALA A 104 11.56 2.39 1.18
C ALA A 104 10.60 3.08 2.15
N VAL A 105 10.18 4.31 1.82
CA VAL A 105 9.18 5.04 2.62
C VAL A 105 7.87 4.27 2.63
N ASP A 106 7.37 3.86 1.46
CA ASP A 106 6.06 3.19 1.37
C ASP A 106 6.02 1.82 2.09
N SER A 107 7.14 1.07 2.09
CA SER A 107 7.19 -0.30 2.64
C SER A 107 7.66 -0.35 4.09
N MET A 108 8.53 0.57 4.53
CA MET A 108 9.18 0.49 5.85
C MET A 108 8.54 1.40 6.88
N THR A 109 7.91 2.52 6.51
CA THR A 109 7.41 3.53 7.46
C THR A 109 6.56 2.94 8.59
N GLY A 110 5.62 2.05 8.27
CA GLY A 110 4.78 1.42 9.30
C GLY A 110 5.57 0.56 10.28
N ILE A 111 6.54 -0.21 9.78
CA ILE A 111 7.41 -1.08 10.59
C ILE A 111 8.32 -0.22 11.47
N GLU A 112 8.96 0.78 10.88
CA GLU A 112 9.90 1.69 11.55
C GLU A 112 9.22 2.54 12.64
N LEU A 113 7.95 2.92 12.46
CA LEU A 113 7.16 3.58 13.50
C LEU A 113 6.84 2.62 14.67
N LEU A 114 6.52 1.35 14.38
CA LEU A 114 6.32 0.33 15.42
C LEU A 114 7.60 0.10 16.23
N GLU A 115 8.75 -0.02 15.55
CA GLU A 115 10.06 -0.22 16.19
C GLU A 115 10.46 0.96 17.08
N ARG A 116 10.09 2.19 16.68
CA ARG A 116 10.28 3.42 17.47
C ARG A 116 9.26 3.61 18.60
N GLY A 117 8.38 2.63 18.82
CA GLY A 117 7.52 2.56 19.99
C GLY A 117 6.08 3.05 19.77
N VAL A 118 5.69 3.41 18.55
CA VAL A 118 4.28 3.68 18.25
C VAL A 118 3.51 2.36 18.35
N THR A 119 2.40 2.33 19.09
CA THR A 119 1.61 1.10 19.23
C THR A 119 0.83 0.81 17.96
N LYS A 120 0.52 -0.48 17.73
CA LYS A 120 -0.31 -0.92 16.58
C LYS A 120 -1.66 -0.21 16.55
N ASP A 121 -2.26 0.02 17.71
CA ASP A 121 -3.56 0.70 17.83
C ASP A 121 -3.47 2.16 17.39
N SER A 122 -2.39 2.85 17.79
CA SER A 122 -2.15 4.23 17.38
C SER A 122 -1.92 4.37 15.88
N LEU A 123 -1.24 3.42 15.24
CA LEU A 123 -1.15 3.37 13.77
C LEU A 123 -2.50 3.09 13.12
N ALA A 124 -3.33 2.23 13.71
CA ALA A 124 -4.67 1.98 13.23
C ALA A 124 -5.56 3.23 13.32
N LEU A 125 -5.44 4.00 14.41
CA LEU A 125 -6.12 5.29 14.60
C LEU A 125 -5.73 6.31 13.53
N LEU A 126 -4.47 6.35 13.10
CA LEU A 126 -4.02 7.23 12.00
C LEU A 126 -4.72 6.88 10.67
N ALA A 127 -5.00 5.61 10.41
CA ALA A 127 -5.63 5.18 9.16
C ALA A 127 -7.13 5.47 9.08
N ILE A 128 -7.82 5.62 10.22
CA ILE A 128 -9.26 5.93 10.26
C ILE A 128 -9.58 7.21 9.48
N PRO A 129 -8.95 8.37 9.73
CA PRO A 129 -9.20 9.58 8.94
C PRO A 129 -8.57 9.53 7.54
N LEU A 130 -7.51 8.74 7.33
CA LEU A 130 -6.87 8.62 6.02
C LEU A 130 -7.71 7.79 5.03
N THR A 131 -8.37 6.73 5.48
CA THR A 131 -9.18 5.85 4.60
C THR A 131 -10.30 6.58 3.84
N PRO A 132 -11.15 7.44 4.45
CA PRO A 132 -12.14 8.20 3.70
C PRO A 132 -11.48 9.22 2.75
N LEU A 133 -10.34 9.80 3.15
CA LEU A 133 -9.56 10.65 2.26
C LEU A 133 -9.11 9.85 1.02
N GLU A 134 -8.59 8.64 1.17
CA GLU A 134 -8.18 7.75 0.08
C GLU A 134 -9.30 7.43 -0.91
N ILE A 135 -10.54 7.32 -0.44
CA ILE A 135 -11.72 7.02 -1.27
C ILE A 135 -12.20 8.28 -2.00
N LEU A 136 -12.28 9.41 -1.30
CA LEU A 136 -12.85 10.66 -1.82
C LEU A 136 -11.86 11.42 -2.71
N LEU A 137 -10.57 11.35 -2.41
CA LEU A 137 -9.54 12.15 -3.05
C LEU A 137 -9.44 11.86 -4.57
N PRO A 138 -9.41 10.60 -5.06
CA PRO A 138 -9.48 10.28 -6.49
C PRO A 138 -10.65 10.94 -7.21
N PHE A 139 -11.84 10.97 -6.58
CA PHE A 139 -13.02 11.61 -7.17
C PHE A 139 -12.78 13.10 -7.41
N PHE A 140 -12.24 13.82 -6.43
CA PHE A 140 -11.96 15.25 -6.54
C PHE A 140 -10.79 15.59 -7.49
N ILE A 141 -9.72 14.78 -7.48
CA ILE A 141 -8.55 15.04 -8.32
C ILE A 141 -8.70 14.53 -9.76
N SER A 142 -9.68 13.67 -10.03
CA SER A 142 -9.89 13.06 -11.36
C SER A 142 -9.95 14.10 -12.46
N LYS A 143 -10.77 15.15 -12.28
CA LYS A 143 -10.94 16.24 -13.25
C LYS A 143 -9.62 16.93 -13.63
N TYR A 144 -8.66 16.98 -12.71
CA TYR A 144 -7.37 17.63 -12.91
C TYR A 144 -6.28 16.67 -13.41
N THR A 145 -6.52 15.36 -13.35
CA THR A 145 -5.52 14.31 -13.65
C THR A 145 -5.83 13.53 -14.92
N THR A 146 -7.07 13.54 -15.42
CA THR A 146 -7.53 12.76 -16.59
C THR A 146 -7.52 13.54 -17.92
N GLY A 147 -6.82 14.68 -17.99
CA GLY A 147 -6.74 15.51 -19.20
C GLY A 147 -6.01 14.87 -20.39
N THR A 148 -5.72 15.67 -21.43
CA THR A 148 -5.08 15.20 -22.68
C THR A 148 -3.63 14.75 -22.54
N LYS A 149 -2.96 15.12 -21.45
CA LYS A 149 -1.56 14.76 -21.16
C LYS A 149 -1.41 14.24 -19.73
N PRO A 150 -2.00 13.07 -19.40
CA PRO A 150 -2.01 12.56 -18.04
C PRO A 150 -0.61 12.26 -17.51
N LEU A 151 0.31 11.79 -18.37
CA LEU A 151 1.69 11.50 -17.99
C LEU A 151 2.47 12.76 -17.54
N ASN A 152 2.08 13.96 -17.98
CA ASN A 152 2.69 15.20 -17.48
C ASN A 152 2.32 15.47 -16.01
N VAL A 153 1.10 15.12 -15.60
CA VAL A 153 0.67 15.21 -14.21
C VAL A 153 1.48 14.22 -13.38
N PHE A 154 1.60 12.98 -13.85
CA PHE A 154 2.45 11.96 -13.22
C PHE A 154 3.88 12.46 -13.02
N ALA A 155 4.52 12.94 -14.09
CA ALA A 155 5.91 13.42 -14.06
C ALA A 155 6.09 14.63 -13.14
N ARG A 156 5.13 15.55 -13.12
CA ARG A 156 5.17 16.74 -12.24
C ARG A 156 4.94 16.39 -10.77
N SER A 157 4.07 15.42 -10.47
CA SER A 157 3.79 14.97 -9.10
C SER A 157 4.93 14.11 -8.51
N HIS A 158 5.68 13.40 -9.36
CA HIS A 158 6.78 12.52 -8.95
C HIS A 158 7.85 13.19 -8.05
N PRO A 159 8.46 14.34 -8.40
CA PRO A 159 9.46 14.98 -7.53
C PRO A 159 8.89 15.44 -6.18
N PHE A 160 7.64 15.91 -6.15
CA PHE A 160 6.98 16.26 -4.88
C PHE A 160 6.77 15.04 -3.98
N ARG A 161 6.41 13.89 -4.57
CA ARG A 161 6.32 12.63 -3.83
C ARG A 161 7.67 12.22 -3.25
N LEU A 162 8.75 12.32 -4.02
CA LEU A 162 10.11 12.02 -3.53
C LEU A 162 10.50 12.94 -2.36
N PHE A 163 10.26 14.24 -2.50
CA PHE A 163 10.52 15.22 -1.45
C PHE A 163 9.72 14.94 -0.17
N LEU A 164 8.43 14.66 -0.29
CA LEU A 164 7.58 14.29 0.85
C LEU A 164 8.01 12.95 1.46
N GLY A 165 8.56 12.03 0.66
CA GLY A 165 9.18 10.82 1.15
C GLY A 165 10.36 11.10 2.09
N VAL A 166 11.20 12.09 1.77
CA VAL A 166 12.29 12.53 2.66
C VAL A 166 11.74 13.16 3.93
N ILE A 167 10.71 14.01 3.83
CA ILE A 167 10.03 14.57 5.01
C ILE A 167 9.48 13.44 5.89
N MET A 168 8.88 12.42 5.29
CA MET A 168 8.33 11.29 6.01
C MET A 168 9.41 10.47 6.71
N ALA A 169 10.54 10.22 6.05
CA ALA A 169 11.70 9.55 6.65
C ALA A 169 12.28 10.37 7.82
N LEU A 170 12.37 11.69 7.69
CA LEU A 170 12.80 12.58 8.78
C LEU A 170 11.81 12.56 9.95
N PHE A 171 10.51 12.57 9.67
CA PHE A 171 9.47 12.47 10.68
C PHE A 171 9.62 11.17 11.48
N VAL A 172 9.77 10.02 10.81
CA VAL A 172 10.02 8.72 11.44
C VAL A 172 11.32 8.74 12.25
N TYR A 173 12.40 9.33 11.72
CA TYR A 173 13.66 9.44 12.44
C TYR A 173 13.53 10.22 13.76
N PHE A 174 12.79 11.34 13.76
CA PHE A 174 12.55 12.17 14.95
C PHE A 174 11.42 11.67 15.85
N THR A 175 10.68 10.62 15.47
CA THR A 175 9.62 10.03 16.31
C THR A 175 10.04 9.83 17.76
N PRO A 176 11.22 9.25 18.11
CA PRO A 176 11.58 8.99 19.50
C PRO A 176 11.72 10.27 20.34
N SER A 177 12.05 11.41 19.71
CA SER A 177 12.16 12.71 20.40
C SER A 177 10.81 13.24 20.88
N PHE A 178 9.70 12.77 20.30
CA PHE A 178 8.34 13.11 20.73
C PHE A 178 7.80 12.18 21.82
N GLN A 179 8.56 11.16 22.23
CA GLN A 179 8.11 10.20 23.22
C GLN A 179 8.12 10.80 24.63
N ASN A 180 6.99 10.74 25.33
CA ASN A 180 6.90 11.14 26.74
C ASN A 180 7.56 10.10 27.66
N TYR A 181 7.82 10.47 28.92
CA TYR A 181 8.37 9.57 29.95
C TYR A 181 7.60 8.24 30.09
N ASN A 182 6.27 8.27 29.90
CA ASN A 182 5.40 7.10 29.97
C ASN A 182 5.41 6.23 28.69
N LYS A 183 6.35 6.44 27.76
CA LYS A 183 6.42 5.79 26.45
C LYS A 183 5.21 6.04 25.54
N THR A 184 4.41 7.07 25.83
CA THR A 184 3.26 7.50 25.02
C THR A 184 3.61 8.69 24.15
N PHE A 185 2.91 8.84 23.03
CA PHE A 185 3.04 10.00 22.16
C PHE A 185 1.93 11.02 22.46
N PRO A 186 2.24 12.31 22.46
CA PRO A 186 1.26 13.37 22.67
C PRO A 186 0.36 13.58 21.45
N TRP A 187 -0.80 14.22 21.63
CA TRP A 187 -1.79 14.41 20.57
C TRP A 187 -1.25 15.13 19.33
N TYR A 188 -0.37 16.12 19.52
CA TYR A 188 0.19 16.93 18.43
C TYR A 188 1.09 16.11 17.50
N TYR A 189 1.72 15.02 17.98
CA TYR A 189 2.47 14.08 17.15
C TYR A 189 1.54 13.39 16.14
N TYR A 190 0.37 12.92 16.60
CA TYR A 190 -0.61 12.28 15.72
C TYR A 190 -1.23 13.27 14.74
N THR A 191 -1.53 14.50 15.17
CA THR A 191 -2.01 15.55 14.26
C THR A 191 -0.99 15.86 13.17
N LEU A 192 0.29 15.97 13.53
CA LEU A 192 1.38 16.17 12.58
C LEU A 192 1.51 14.97 11.62
N ALA A 193 1.45 13.74 12.13
CA ALA A 193 1.48 12.53 11.31
C ALA A 193 0.34 12.55 10.28
N ILE A 194 -0.90 12.76 10.72
CA ILE A 194 -2.08 12.81 9.83
C ILE A 194 -1.89 13.88 8.75
N MET A 195 -1.37 15.05 9.10
CA MET A 195 -1.10 16.11 8.14
C MET A 195 -0.08 15.67 7.07
N ILE A 196 1.06 15.12 7.48
CA ILE A 196 2.12 14.67 6.56
C ILE A 196 1.60 13.54 5.66
N PHE A 197 0.96 12.53 6.24
CA PHE A 197 0.37 11.42 5.48
C PHE A 197 -0.69 11.91 4.50
N SER A 198 -1.58 12.83 4.91
CA SER A 198 -2.64 13.37 4.04
C SER A 198 -2.06 14.10 2.83
N ILE A 199 -1.01 14.92 3.05
CA ILE A 199 -0.33 15.62 1.96
C ILE A 199 0.35 14.62 1.02
N GLN A 200 1.04 13.61 1.57
CA GLN A 200 1.64 12.55 0.76
C GLN A 200 0.60 11.82 -0.09
N GLN A 201 -0.57 11.51 0.46
CA GLN A 201 -1.64 10.82 -0.26
C GLN A 201 -2.12 11.60 -1.50
N VAL A 202 -2.19 12.93 -1.44
CA VAL A 202 -2.56 13.75 -2.61
C VAL A 202 -1.66 13.44 -3.81
N PHE A 203 -0.35 13.36 -3.61
CA PHE A 203 0.60 13.09 -4.70
C PHE A 203 0.59 11.62 -5.13
N VAL A 204 0.43 10.69 -4.18
CA VAL A 204 0.30 9.25 -4.47
C VAL A 204 -0.89 9.00 -5.40
N TYR A 205 -2.07 9.54 -5.06
CA TYR A 205 -3.27 9.37 -5.87
C TYR A 205 -3.24 10.17 -7.17
N SER A 206 -2.62 11.36 -7.18
CA SER A 206 -2.43 12.11 -8.43
C SER A 206 -1.61 11.31 -9.44
N MET A 207 -0.55 10.63 -8.99
CA MET A 207 0.20 9.71 -9.84
C MET A 207 -0.62 8.48 -10.23
N PHE A 208 -1.34 7.87 -9.30
CA PHE A 208 -2.13 6.68 -9.58
C PHE A 208 -3.24 6.94 -10.62
N VAL A 209 -4.06 7.98 -10.41
CA VAL A 209 -5.17 8.31 -11.32
C VAL A 209 -4.66 8.74 -12.69
N SER A 210 -3.60 9.56 -12.75
CA SER A 210 -3.01 9.95 -14.04
C SER A 210 -2.40 8.76 -14.79
N GLN A 211 -1.76 7.82 -14.09
CA GLN A 211 -1.26 6.60 -14.71
C GLN A 211 -2.40 5.74 -15.29
N MET A 212 -3.49 5.55 -14.55
CA MET A 212 -4.66 4.81 -15.04
C MET A 212 -5.35 5.52 -16.21
N ALA A 213 -5.42 6.85 -16.19
CA ALA A 213 -5.92 7.64 -17.31
C ALA A 213 -5.05 7.47 -18.55
N PHE A 214 -3.72 7.45 -18.39
CA PHE A 214 -2.80 7.16 -19.49
C PHE A 214 -3.00 5.74 -20.03
N PHE A 215 -3.14 4.74 -19.15
CA PHE A 215 -3.40 3.35 -19.55
C PHE A 215 -4.69 3.24 -20.36
N ALA A 216 -5.76 3.92 -19.95
CA ALA A 216 -7.01 3.96 -20.69
C ALA A 216 -6.86 4.63 -22.06
N GLN A 217 -6.11 5.73 -22.16
CA GLN A 217 -5.93 6.47 -23.41
C GLN A 217 -5.05 5.74 -24.45
N VAL A 218 -4.04 4.99 -24.01
CA VAL A 218 -3.10 4.29 -24.90
C VAL A 218 -3.57 2.88 -25.27
N SER A 219 -4.49 2.30 -24.51
CA SER A 219 -5.01 0.96 -24.78
C SER A 219 -5.96 0.99 -25.97
N ASP A 220 -5.63 0.23 -27.01
CA ASP A 220 -6.49 0.08 -28.20
C ASP A 220 -7.87 -0.46 -27.77
N PRO A 221 -8.99 0.19 -28.16
CA PRO A 221 -10.33 -0.25 -27.80
C PRO A 221 -10.62 -1.73 -28.07
N LYS A 222 -10.05 -2.30 -29.15
CA LYS A 222 -10.27 -3.70 -29.54
C LYS A 222 -9.63 -4.73 -28.61
N ILE A 223 -8.56 -4.34 -27.93
CA ILE A 223 -7.80 -5.20 -27.00
C ILE A 223 -7.55 -4.51 -25.67
N GLY A 224 -8.44 -3.57 -25.31
CA GLY A 224 -8.20 -2.60 -24.25
C GLY A 224 -8.07 -3.26 -22.89
N GLY A 225 -8.91 -4.27 -22.62
CA GLY A 225 -8.85 -5.07 -21.40
C GLY A 225 -7.53 -5.82 -21.25
N THR A 226 -7.08 -6.52 -22.31
CA THR A 226 -5.82 -7.27 -22.31
C THR A 226 -4.61 -6.35 -22.16
N TYR A 227 -4.60 -5.23 -22.88
CA TYR A 227 -3.49 -4.26 -22.82
C TYR A 227 -3.44 -3.55 -21.45
N MET A 228 -4.57 -3.09 -20.92
CA MET A 228 -4.63 -2.48 -19.58
C MET A 228 -4.19 -3.48 -18.49
N THR A 229 -4.59 -4.74 -18.61
CA THR A 229 -4.18 -5.80 -17.66
C THR A 229 -2.67 -6.03 -17.70
N LEU A 230 -2.05 -6.02 -18.88
CA LEU A 230 -0.59 -6.13 -19.01
C LEU A 230 0.12 -4.97 -18.31
N LEU A 231 -0.31 -3.73 -18.54
CA LEU A 231 0.30 -2.54 -17.94
C LEU A 231 0.14 -2.51 -16.41
N ASN A 232 -1.01 -2.96 -15.90
CA ASN A 232 -1.24 -3.14 -14.46
C ASN A 232 -0.35 -4.24 -13.88
N THR A 233 -0.17 -5.34 -14.60
CA THR A 233 0.74 -6.43 -14.21
C THR A 233 2.17 -5.91 -14.08
N LEU A 234 2.65 -5.15 -15.06
CA LEU A 234 3.98 -4.52 -15.01
C LEU A 234 4.13 -3.54 -13.83
N THR A 235 3.09 -2.76 -13.55
CA THR A 235 3.07 -1.81 -12.42
C THR A 235 3.11 -2.52 -11.06
N ASN A 236 2.37 -3.62 -10.92
CA ASN A 236 2.31 -4.40 -9.70
C ASN A 236 3.62 -5.16 -9.49
N LEU A 237 4.13 -5.80 -10.54
CA LEU A 237 5.44 -6.45 -10.50
C LEU A 237 6.53 -5.45 -10.09
N GLY A 238 6.54 -4.26 -10.72
CA GLY A 238 7.42 -3.15 -10.39
C GLY A 238 7.35 -2.70 -8.93
N SER A 239 6.18 -2.81 -8.30
CA SER A 239 6.03 -2.55 -6.86
C SER A 239 6.61 -3.67 -6.02
N SER A 240 6.22 -4.91 -6.34
CA SER A 240 6.51 -6.08 -5.51
C SER A 240 8.00 -6.40 -5.47
N TRP A 241 8.69 -6.42 -6.63
CA TRP A 241 10.11 -6.77 -6.63
C TRP A 241 10.96 -5.72 -5.90
N VAL A 242 10.61 -4.43 -6.04
CA VAL A 242 11.31 -3.33 -5.35
C VAL A 242 11.05 -3.40 -3.85
N SER A 243 9.79 -3.59 -3.41
CA SER A 243 9.47 -3.72 -1.97
C SER A 243 10.18 -4.90 -1.34
N THR A 244 10.19 -6.05 -2.00
CA THR A 244 10.93 -7.23 -1.52
C THR A 244 12.43 -6.96 -1.45
N ALA A 245 13.01 -6.34 -2.48
CA ALA A 245 14.44 -6.00 -2.50
C ALA A 245 14.81 -5.01 -1.37
N VAL A 246 14.00 -3.98 -1.16
CA VAL A 246 14.23 -2.98 -0.10
C VAL A 246 14.14 -3.62 1.28
N LEU A 247 13.08 -4.38 1.57
CA LEU A 247 12.91 -5.06 2.85
C LEU A 247 14.04 -6.07 3.11
N TYR A 248 14.45 -6.82 2.09
CA TYR A 248 15.59 -7.74 2.22
C TYR A 248 16.91 -6.99 2.47
N SER A 249 17.12 -5.85 1.80
CA SER A 249 18.32 -5.03 1.99
C SER A 249 18.34 -4.25 3.32
N ALA A 250 17.18 -4.09 3.97
CA ALA A 250 17.06 -3.29 5.19
C ALA A 250 17.95 -3.83 6.31
N ASP A 251 17.99 -5.14 6.53
CA ASP A 251 18.84 -5.76 7.55
C ASP A 251 20.34 -5.52 7.32
N PHE A 252 20.77 -5.42 6.05
CA PHE A 252 22.18 -5.15 5.70
C PHE A 252 22.55 -3.67 5.79
N LEU A 253 21.60 -2.78 5.50
CA LEU A 253 21.81 -1.33 5.44
C LEU A 253 21.55 -0.62 6.77
N THR A 254 20.77 -1.24 7.67
CA THR A 254 20.48 -0.70 9.00
C THR A 254 21.62 -0.92 9.99
N TRP A 255 21.75 0.01 10.94
CA TRP A 255 22.75 -0.04 11.99
C TRP A 255 22.04 -0.14 13.32
N LYS A 256 22.02 -1.36 13.87
CA LYS A 256 21.48 -1.61 15.21
C LYS A 256 22.65 -1.64 16.21
N LYS A 257 22.47 -1.04 17.38
CA LYS A 257 23.37 -1.11 18.52
C LYS A 257 22.70 -1.83 19.67
N CYS A 258 23.49 -2.54 20.47
CA CYS A 258 22.98 -3.10 21.72
C CYS A 258 22.70 -1.97 22.73
N THR A 259 21.61 -2.08 23.50
CA THR A 259 21.31 -1.08 24.55
C THR A 259 22.25 -1.14 25.76
N LEU A 260 22.91 -2.29 25.97
CA LEU A 260 23.73 -2.55 27.15
C LEU A 260 25.23 -2.67 26.84
N SER A 261 25.62 -2.64 25.56
CA SER A 261 27.01 -2.60 25.11
C SER A 261 27.12 -1.76 23.85
N ASP A 262 28.30 -1.22 23.53
CA ASP A 262 28.52 -0.47 22.28
C ASP A 262 28.73 -1.41 21.06
N ASP A 263 28.40 -2.69 21.21
CA ASP A 263 28.48 -3.67 20.14
C ASP A 263 27.40 -3.43 19.08
N ARG A 264 27.79 -3.65 17.83
CA ARG A 264 26.87 -3.60 16.69
C ARG A 264 26.09 -4.91 16.60
N CYS A 265 24.78 -4.82 16.38
CA CYS A 265 23.92 -5.95 16.10
C CYS A 265 23.67 -6.06 14.59
N ARG A 266 24.66 -6.52 13.82
CA ARG A 266 24.53 -6.72 12.36
C ARG A 266 24.16 -8.14 11.99
N THR A 267 24.62 -9.11 12.78
CA THR A 267 24.38 -10.54 12.53
C THR A 267 23.42 -11.12 13.56
N SER A 268 22.71 -12.19 13.18
CA SER A 268 21.85 -12.94 14.12
C SER A 268 22.64 -13.48 15.34
N ALA A 269 23.95 -13.68 15.21
CA ALA A 269 24.82 -14.04 16.33
C ALA A 269 25.05 -12.87 17.31
N GLU A 270 25.28 -11.66 16.80
CA GLU A 270 25.42 -10.45 17.63
C GLU A 270 24.09 -10.06 18.30
N GLU A 271 22.97 -10.19 17.59
CA GLU A 271 21.64 -9.99 18.17
C GLU A 271 21.38 -10.96 19.34
N LYS A 272 21.76 -12.24 19.18
CA LYS A 272 21.67 -13.24 20.25
C LYS A 272 22.59 -12.90 21.42
N ASN A 273 23.81 -12.42 21.17
CA ASN A 273 24.72 -12.01 22.25
C ASN A 273 24.19 -10.81 23.03
N CYS A 274 23.63 -9.80 22.35
CA CYS A 274 22.97 -8.68 23.03
C CYS A 274 21.76 -9.15 23.85
N ALA A 275 20.96 -10.08 23.31
CA ALA A 275 19.82 -10.65 24.02
C ALA A 275 20.24 -11.47 25.26
N LEU A 276 21.35 -12.21 25.19
CA LEU A 276 21.92 -12.93 26.33
C LEU A 276 22.38 -12.00 27.45
N LEU A 277 22.83 -10.79 27.10
CA LEU A 277 23.15 -9.72 28.07
C LEU A 277 21.89 -9.03 28.63
N GLY A 278 20.69 -9.45 28.21
CA GLY A 278 19.43 -8.79 28.56
C GLY A 278 19.18 -7.48 27.81
N GLY A 279 19.98 -7.19 26.78
CA GLY A 279 19.89 -6.01 25.94
C GLY A 279 18.95 -6.22 24.77
N ILE A 280 18.53 -5.11 24.16
CA ILE A 280 17.72 -5.09 22.94
C ILE A 280 18.53 -4.39 21.87
N CYS A 281 18.61 -4.97 20.67
CA CYS A 281 19.23 -4.32 19.53
C CYS A 281 18.28 -3.25 18.95
N ARG A 282 18.76 -2.01 18.86
CA ARG A 282 18.01 -0.84 18.36
C ARG A 282 18.85 0.05 17.46
#